data_AF-A0A494JBT4-F1
#
_entry.id   AF-A0A494JBT4-F1
#
_cell.length_a   1.000
_cell.length_b   1.000
_cell.length_c   1.000
_cell.angle_alpha   90.00
_cell.angle_beta   90.00
_cell.angle_gamma   90.00
#
_symmetry.space_group_name_H-M   'P 1'
#
loop_
_entity.id
_entity.type
_entity.pdbx_description
1 polymer ?
#
loop_
_entity_poly.entity_id
_entity_poly.type
_entity_poly.pdbx_seq_one_letter_code
_entity_poly.pdbx_strand_id
1 'polypeptide(L)' 'MACNCSKPLEQSDCERIKEHSKDGRAFIFHIFDDDRGLRIALVPPGESPNKIAVNQNFFTPDGNLEWFNVKEHPCAYENL' A
#
# COMPACT_ATOMS: atom_id res chain seq x y z
N MET A 1 -14.31 28.65 3.99
CA MET A 1 -12.93 28.22 3.64
C MET A 1 -12.90 27.79 2.19
N ALA A 2 -12.07 28.39 1.35
CA ALA A 2 -11.86 27.94 -0.02
C ALA A 2 -11.00 26.66 0.00
N CYS A 3 -11.46 25.60 -0.67
CA CYS A 3 -10.66 24.40 -0.89
C CYS A 3 -9.57 24.76 -1.91
N ASN A 4 -8.30 24.74 -1.51
CA ASN A 4 -7.17 24.93 -2.41
C ASN A 4 -6.99 23.66 -3.26
N CYS A 5 -7.80 23.51 -4.31
CA CYS A 5 -7.76 22.37 -5.25
C CYS A 5 -6.52 22.38 -6.18
N SER A 6 -5.56 23.28 -5.95
CA SER A 6 -4.42 23.53 -6.85
C SER A 6 -3.13 22.81 -6.44
N LYS A 7 -3.12 22.09 -5.31
CA LYS A 7 -2.01 21.20 -4.94
C LYS A 7 -2.55 19.78 -4.81
N PRO A 8 -1.89 18.76 -5.39
CA PRO A 8 -2.23 17.39 -5.09
C PRO A 8 -2.10 17.18 -3.58
N LEU A 9 -3.09 16.53 -2.98
CA LEU A 9 -2.98 16.04 -1.60
C LEU A 9 -1.93 14.92 -1.64
N GLU A 10 -0.69 15.24 -1.32
CA GLU A 10 0.36 14.24 -1.11
C GLU A 10 0.08 13.56 0.22
N GLN A 11 -0.72 12.49 0.20
CA GLN A 11 -0.89 11.63 1.37
C GLN A 11 0.43 10.92 1.66
N SER A 12 0.92 11.06 2.89
CA SER A 12 2.07 10.29 3.35
C SER A 12 1.75 8.80 3.33
N ASP A 13 2.75 7.92 3.12
CA ASP A 13 2.50 6.48 3.11
C ASP A 13 1.84 5.98 4.40
N CYS A 14 2.21 6.53 5.56
CA CYS A 14 1.56 6.19 6.83
C CYS A 14 0.08 6.60 6.90
N GLU A 15 -0.33 7.69 6.25
CA GLU A 15 -1.74 8.08 6.15
C GLU A 15 -2.52 7.10 5.26
N ARG A 16 -1.93 6.69 4.13
CA ARG A 16 -2.49 5.66 3.24
C ARG A 16 -2.65 4.33 3.97
N ILE A 17 -1.63 3.91 4.71
CA ILE A 17 -1.64 2.70 5.55
C ILE A 17 -2.74 2.78 6.59
N LYS A 18 -2.89 3.91 7.28
CA LYS A 18 -3.93 4.10 8.30
C LYS A 18 -5.35 4.10 7.72
N GLU A 19 -5.54 4.66 6.53
CA GLU A 19 -6.84 4.60 5.83
C GLU A 19 -7.22 3.16 5.49
N HIS A 20 -6.26 2.39 4.98
CA HIS A 20 -6.47 1.01 4.55
C HIS A 20 -6.41 -0.01 5.70
N SER A 21 -5.89 0.32 6.89
CA SER A 21 -5.75 -0.63 8.01
C SER A 21 -7.09 -1.11 8.57
N LYS A 22 -8.16 -0.32 8.33
CA LYS A 22 -9.54 -0.68 8.66
C LYS A 22 -10.04 -1.86 7.82
N ASP A 23 -9.55 -1.99 6.59
CA ASP A 23 -9.82 -3.12 5.72
C ASP A 23 -8.75 -4.20 5.93
N GLY A 24 -9.11 -5.29 6.61
CA GLY A 24 -8.18 -6.42 6.85
C GLY A 24 -7.70 -7.16 5.59
N ARG A 25 -8.13 -6.71 4.42
CA ARG A 25 -7.78 -7.22 3.10
C ARG A 25 -6.76 -6.34 2.37
N ALA A 26 -6.29 -5.28 3.01
CA ALA A 26 -5.28 -4.42 2.43
C ALA A 26 -3.88 -4.97 2.69
N PHE A 27 -3.09 -5.04 1.63
CA PHE A 27 -1.71 -5.50 1.65
C PHE A 27 -0.82 -4.43 1.04
N ILE A 28 0.38 -4.30 1.59
CA ILE A 28 1.41 -3.38 1.15
C ILE A 28 2.43 -4.18 0.36
N PHE A 29 2.75 -3.72 -0.83
CA PHE A 29 3.70 -4.31 -1.76
C PHE A 29 4.86 -3.34 -1.92
N HIS A 30 6.09 -3.85 -1.79
CA HIS A 30 7.28 -3.07 -2.09
C HIS A 30 7.55 -3.11 -3.59
N ILE A 31 7.57 -1.94 -4.22
CA ILE A 31 7.92 -1.80 -5.64
C ILE A 31 9.17 -0.95 -5.74
N PHE A 32 10.21 -1.53 -6.32
CA PHE A 32 11.51 -0.88 -6.51
C PHE A 32 11.75 -0.52 -7.98
N ASP A 33 10.68 -0.21 -8.71
CA ASP A 33 10.79 0.57 -9.94
C ASP A 33 11.15 2.02 -9.59
N ASP A 34 11.58 2.83 -10.56
CA ASP A 34 12.31 4.13 -10.45
C ASP A 34 11.80 5.12 -9.36
N ASP A 35 10.58 4.93 -8.87
CA ASP A 35 9.86 5.70 -7.85
C ASP A 35 10.02 5.22 -6.39
N ARG A 36 10.75 4.13 -6.10
CA ARG A 36 10.97 3.54 -4.74
C ARG A 36 9.75 3.69 -3.82
N GLY A 37 8.64 3.07 -4.18
CA GLY A 37 7.34 3.37 -3.58
C GLY A 37 6.67 2.18 -2.90
N LEU A 38 5.94 2.46 -1.82
CA LEU A 38 4.95 1.55 -1.25
C LEU A 38 3.65 1.60 -2.09
N ARG A 39 3.16 0.44 -2.51
CA ARG A 39 1.81 0.30 -3.10
C ARG A 39 0.92 -0.50 -2.18
N ILE A 40 -0.28 0.00 -1.95
CA ILE A 40 -1.30 -0.69 -1.18
C ILE A 40 -2.34 -1.21 -2.15
N ALA A 41 -2.66 -2.50 -2.08
CA ALA A 41 -3.73 -3.10 -2.87
C ALA A 41 -4.66 -3.93 -1.98
N LEU A 42 -5.95 -3.93 -2.33
CA LEU A 42 -6.95 -4.76 -1.68
C LEU A 42 -6.97 -6.14 -2.34
N VAL A 43 -6.79 -7.18 -1.54
CA VAL A 43 -6.88 -8.56 -1.99
C VAL A 43 -8.31 -9.08 -1.77
N PRO A 44 -9.02 -9.47 -2.84
CA PRO A 44 -10.36 -10.03 -2.70
C PRO A 44 -10.38 -11.28 -1.82
N PRO A 45 -11.51 -11.60 -1.15
CA PRO A 45 -11.62 -12.82 -0.38
C PRO A 45 -11.42 -14.06 -1.27
N GLY A 46 -10.50 -14.94 -0.88
CA GLY A 46 -10.13 -16.14 -1.65
C GLY A 46 -9.05 -15.94 -2.71
N GLU A 47 -8.60 -14.71 -2.93
CA GLU A 47 -7.41 -14.42 -3.75
C GLU A 47 -6.14 -14.37 -2.87
N SER A 48 -4.99 -14.69 -3.46
CA SER A 48 -3.69 -14.56 -2.81
C SER A 48 -3.06 -13.20 -3.15
N PRO A 49 -2.43 -12.51 -2.19
CA PRO A 49 -1.63 -11.31 -2.49
C PRO A 49 -0.57 -11.57 -3.57
N ASN A 50 0.00 -12.78 -3.66
CA ASN A 50 0.94 -13.14 -4.72
C ASN A 50 0.31 -13.03 -6.11
N LYS A 51 -0.95 -13.44 -6.26
CA LYS A 51 -1.67 -13.37 -7.54
C LYS A 51 -1.91 -11.92 -7.95
N ILE A 52 -2.26 -11.06 -6.99
CA ILE A 52 -2.39 -9.62 -7.22
C ILE A 52 -1.05 -9.01 -7.62
N ALA A 53 0.02 -9.36 -6.92
CA ALA A 53 1.36 -8.86 -7.22
C ALA A 53 1.82 -9.26 -8.64
N VAL A 54 1.61 -10.52 -9.04
CA VAL A 54 1.94 -10.98 -10.40
C VAL A 54 1.10 -10.25 -11.46
N ASN A 55 -0.21 -10.10 -11.23
CA ASN A 55 -1.09 -9.40 -12.17
C ASN A 55 -0.74 -7.91 -12.33
N GLN A 56 -0.25 -7.28 -11.27
CA GLN A 56 0.09 -5.85 -11.24
C GLN A 56 1.59 -5.57 -11.44
N ASN A 57 2.40 -6.62 -11.65
CA ASN A 57 3.85 -6.56 -11.78
C ASN A 57 4.58 -5.95 -10.56
N PHE A 58 4.12 -6.27 -9.35
CA PHE A 58 4.72 -5.83 -8.10
C PHE A 58 5.84 -6.80 -7.71
N PHE A 59 7.05 -6.53 -8.20
CA PHE A 59 8.24 -7.34 -7.94
C PHE A 59 9.35 -6.49 -7.30
N THR A 60 10.16 -7.12 -6.46
CA THR A 60 11.41 -6.54 -5.98
C THR A 60 12.47 -6.56 -7.10
N PRO A 61 13.62 -5.87 -6.95
CA PRO A 61 14.69 -5.87 -7.96
C PRO A 61 15.22 -7.27 -8.24
N ASP A 62 15.19 -8.15 -7.24
CA ASP A 62 15.59 -9.56 -7.34
C ASP A 62 14.51 -10.45 -7.99
N GLY A 63 13.38 -9.88 -8.41
CA GLY A 63 12.25 -10.61 -8.98
C GLY A 63 11.41 -11.38 -7.95
N ASN A 64 11.58 -11.09 -6.66
CA ASN A 64 10.82 -11.73 -5.59
C ASN A 64 9.53 -10.97 -5.29
N LEU A 65 8.57 -11.66 -4.68
CA LEU A 65 7.33 -11.06 -4.17
C LEU A 65 7.51 -10.72 -2.70
N GLU A 66 7.41 -9.45 -2.36
CA GLU A 66 7.44 -8.98 -0.98
C GLU A 66 6.19 -8.16 -0.68
N TRP A 67 5.41 -8.66 0.28
CA TRP A 67 4.20 -8.00 0.74
C TRP A 67 3.97 -8.27 2.22
N PHE A 68 3.24 -7.37 2.85
CA PHE A 68 2.86 -7.45 4.26
C PHE A 68 1.42 -6.96 4.43
N ASN A 69 0.70 -7.47 5.42
CA ASN A 69 -0.62 -6.95 5.71
C ASN A 69 -0.48 -5.52 6.24
N VAL A 70 -1.38 -4.62 5.83
CA VAL A 70 -1.38 -3.22 6.31
C VAL A 70 -1.40 -3.16 7.84
N LYS A 71 -2.06 -4.12 8.51
CA LYS A 71 -2.13 -4.23 9.97
C LYS A 71 -0.82 -4.63 10.65
N GLU A 72 0.17 -5.12 9.92
CA GLU A 72 1.49 -5.44 10.47
C GLU A 72 2.39 -4.22 10.52
N HIS A 73 2.04 -3.15 9.79
CA HIS A 73 2.83 -1.93 9.75
C HIS A 73 2.58 -1.06 11.01
N PRO A 74 3.62 -0.52 11.67
CA PRO A 74 3.47 0.28 12.89
C PRO A 74 2.55 1.50 12.70
N CYS A 75 2.58 2.12 11.51
CA CYS A 75 1.68 3.23 11.17
C CYS A 75 0.19 2.88 11.21
N ALA A 76 -0.20 1.60 11.20
CA ALA A 76 -1.60 1.20 11.36
C ALA A 76 -2.16 1.49 12.76
N TYR A 77 -1.29 1.58 13.79
CA TYR A 77 -1.67 1.81 15.18
C TYR A 77 -1.11 3.12 15.76
N GLU A 78 -0.38 3.89 14.95
CA GLU A 78 0.12 5.18 15.37
C GLU A 78 -1.06 6.13 15.61
N ASN A 79 -1.29 6.43 16.89
CA ASN A 79 -2.15 7.53 17.31
C ASN A 79 -1.32 8.81 17.14
N LEU A 80 -1.60 9.54 16.05
CA LEU A 80 -1.21 10.94 15.89
C LEU A 80 -1.71 11.77 17.08
#